data_AF-A0A6L9L3A3-F1
#
_entry.id   AF-A0A6L9L3A3-F1
#
_cell.length_a   1.000
_cell.length_b   1.000
_cell.length_c   1.000
_cell.angle_alpha   90.00
_cell.angle_beta   90.00
_cell.angle_gamma   90.00
#
_symmetry.space_group_name_H-M   'P 1'
#
loop_
_entity.id
_entity.type
_entity.pdbx_description
1 polymer ?
#
loop_
_entity_poly.entity_id
_entity_poly.type
_entity_poly.pdbx_seq_one_letter_code
_entity_poly.pdbx_strand_id
1 'polypeptide(L)'
;MNASIITLTPTPLNFDWGTDGLVLWIEELASTDSLSDQMAEVMDRIAFAIELQTGWDHRTDGDTLHPLYGYKLLLRDASGRWNAVRTDETGHFDQLIPLEEMDYEVAYEKVMWLD
;
A
#
# COMPACT_ATOMS: atom_id res chain seq x y z
N MET A 1 1.42 15.12 -40.02
CA MET A 1 0.96 14.24 -38.93
C MET A 1 0.83 15.10 -37.69
N ASN A 2 -0.36 15.23 -37.13
CA ASN A 2 -0.53 15.92 -35.84
C ASN A 2 -0.50 14.85 -34.75
N ALA A 3 0.49 14.93 -33.86
CA ALA A 3 0.52 14.13 -32.65
C ALA A 3 -0.49 14.74 -31.67
N SER A 4 -1.55 14.00 -31.38
CA SER A 4 -2.47 14.36 -30.29
C SER A 4 -1.78 14.02 -28.97
N ILE A 5 -1.51 15.04 -28.17
CA ILE A 5 -1.08 14.87 -26.78
C ILE A 5 -2.32 14.38 -26.01
N ILE A 6 -2.31 13.13 -25.58
CA ILE A 6 -3.30 12.60 -24.65
C ILE A 6 -2.87 13.07 -23.27
N THR A 7 -3.52 14.12 -22.75
CA THR A 7 -3.37 14.53 -21.36
C THR A 7 -4.21 13.56 -20.52
N LEU A 8 -3.57 12.54 -19.94
CA LEU A 8 -4.17 11.76 -18.86
C LEU A 8 -4.20 12.67 -17.64
N THR A 9 -5.38 13.18 -17.28
CA THR A 9 -5.58 13.79 -15.96
C THR A 9 -5.66 12.63 -14.98
N PRO A 10 -4.70 12.46 -14.05
CA PRO A 10 -4.78 11.39 -13.06
C PRO A 10 -6.07 11.56 -12.28
N THR A 11 -6.89 10.53 -12.21
CA THR A 11 -8.04 10.52 -11.30
C THR A 11 -7.50 10.68 -9.87
N PRO A 12 -8.11 11.51 -9.01
CA PRO A 12 -7.70 11.56 -7.61
C PRO A 12 -7.99 10.20 -6.98
N LEU A 13 -6.93 9.45 -6.70
CA LEU A 13 -6.99 8.30 -5.81
C LEU A 13 -7.44 8.82 -4.43
N ASN A 14 -8.64 8.44 -4.01
CA ASN A 14 -9.20 8.82 -2.71
C ASN A 14 -8.98 7.69 -1.71
N PHE A 15 -7.86 7.77 -1.01
CA PHE A 15 -7.55 6.89 0.13
C PHE A 15 -6.97 7.70 1.27
N ASP A 16 -7.08 7.14 2.46
CA ASP A 16 -6.37 7.60 3.64
C ASP A 16 -5.48 6.48 4.16
N TRP A 17 -4.37 6.84 4.80
CA TRP A 17 -3.46 5.87 5.41
C TRP A 17 -3.06 6.31 6.81
N GLY A 18 -2.92 5.32 7.70
CA GLY A 18 -2.52 5.53 9.08
C GLY A 18 -1.51 4.49 9.54
N THR A 19 -0.92 4.74 10.71
CA THR A 19 0.14 3.91 11.30
C THR A 19 -0.12 3.64 12.78
N ASP A 20 0.02 2.40 13.22
CA ASP A 20 -0.11 1.96 14.62
C ASP A 20 0.90 0.85 14.87
N GLY A 21 1.90 1.15 15.70
CA GLY A 21 3.08 0.30 15.85
C GLY A 21 3.80 0.08 14.52
N LEU A 22 3.90 -1.19 14.10
CA LEU A 22 4.51 -1.61 12.82
C LEU A 22 3.47 -1.87 11.72
N VAL A 23 2.21 -1.50 11.93
CA VAL A 23 1.15 -1.72 10.94
C VAL A 23 0.85 -0.41 10.21
N LEU A 24 0.89 -0.46 8.88
CA LEU A 24 0.29 0.55 8.02
C LEU A 24 -1.05 0.02 7.53
N TRP A 25 -2.10 0.84 7.62
CA TRP A 25 -3.36 0.53 6.97
C TRP A 25 -3.73 1.60 5.97
N ILE A 26 -4.45 1.16 4.93
CA ILE A 26 -4.95 1.95 3.85
C ILE A 26 -6.45 1.70 3.77
N GLU A 27 -7.25 2.75 3.67
CA GLU A 27 -8.70 2.64 3.51
C GLU A 27 -9.14 3.17 2.15
N GLU A 28 -9.80 2.31 1.38
CA GLU A 28 -10.45 2.66 0.13
C GLU A 28 -11.79 3.36 0.42
N LEU A 29 -11.87 4.66 0.12
CA LEU A 29 -13.03 5.48 0.47
C LEU A 29 -14.20 5.37 -0.53
N ALA A 30 -13.95 4.82 -1.73
CA ALA A 30 -14.94 4.70 -2.79
C ALA A 30 -14.69 3.45 -3.64
N SER A 31 -15.77 2.83 -4.13
CA SER A 31 -15.70 1.63 -4.98
C SER A 31 -15.48 1.93 -6.47
N THR A 32 -15.45 3.21 -6.86
CA THR A 32 -15.10 3.65 -8.21
C THR A 32 -13.58 3.74 -8.32
N ASP A 33 -13.00 3.03 -9.30
CA ASP A 33 -11.55 2.87 -9.51
C ASP A 33 -10.84 2.21 -8.33
N SER A 34 -10.91 0.88 -8.28
CA SER A 34 -10.50 0.16 -7.07
C SER A 34 -9.02 0.30 -6.74
N LEU A 35 -8.73 0.53 -5.46
CA LEU A 35 -7.36 0.64 -4.96
C LEU A 35 -6.60 -0.69 -5.10
N SER A 36 -7.31 -1.83 -5.07
CA SER A 36 -6.69 -3.14 -5.21
C SER A 36 -5.92 -3.29 -6.52
N ASP A 37 -6.47 -2.72 -7.59
CA ASP A 37 -5.90 -2.83 -8.94
C ASP A 37 -4.67 -1.92 -9.12
N GLN A 38 -4.50 -0.95 -8.21
CA GLN A 38 -3.41 0.04 -8.22
C GLN A 38 -2.44 -0.16 -7.04
N MET A 39 -2.55 -1.28 -6.31
CA MET A 39 -1.82 -1.48 -5.06
C MET A 39 -0.30 -1.39 -5.24
N ALA A 40 0.24 -1.92 -6.35
CA ALA A 40 1.67 -1.78 -6.65
C ALA A 40 2.13 -0.31 -6.67
N GLU A 41 1.38 0.56 -7.35
CA GLU A 41 1.69 1.98 -7.41
C GLU A 41 1.48 2.69 -6.07
N VAL A 42 0.45 2.30 -5.32
CA VAL A 42 0.20 2.83 -3.96
C VAL A 42 1.38 2.51 -3.04
N MET A 43 1.85 1.26 -3.07
CA MET A 43 2.98 0.81 -2.27
C MET A 43 4.27 1.57 -2.61
N ASP A 44 4.57 1.77 -3.89
CA ASP A 44 5.72 2.57 -4.33
C ASP A 44 5.62 4.02 -3.85
N ARG A 45 4.43 4.62 -3.90
CA ARG A 45 4.19 6.00 -3.43
C ARG A 45 4.36 6.13 -1.91
N ILE A 46 3.91 5.14 -1.14
CA ILE A 46 4.10 5.12 0.32
C ILE A 46 5.58 4.96 0.65
N ALA A 47 6.28 4.02 0.00
CA ALA A 47 7.71 3.82 0.19
C ALA A 47 8.47 5.13 -0.07
N PHE A 48 8.18 5.80 -1.19
CA PHE A 48 8.78 7.09 -1.52
C PHE A 48 8.43 8.20 -0.52
N ALA A 49 7.21 8.22 0.02
CA ALA A 49 6.83 9.19 1.05
C ALA A 49 7.64 8.98 2.36
N ILE A 50 7.89 7.74 2.76
CA ILE A 50 8.73 7.39 3.91
C ILE A 50 10.17 7.85 3.68
N GLU A 51 10.72 7.60 2.49
CA GLU A 51 12.05 8.09 2.09
C GLU A 51 12.16 9.62 2.19
N LEU A 52 11.20 10.34 1.61
CA LEU A 52 11.18 11.81 1.66
C LEU A 52 11.12 12.33 3.11
N GLN A 53 10.32 11.70 3.96
CA GLN A 53 10.14 12.12 5.35
C GLN A 53 11.37 11.83 6.21
N THR A 54 12.07 10.73 5.94
CA THR A 54 13.24 10.29 6.70
C THR A 54 14.55 10.86 6.17
N GLY A 55 14.58 11.34 4.92
CA GLY A 55 15.79 11.78 4.23
C GLY A 55 16.70 10.64 3.77
N TRP A 56 16.20 9.39 3.81
CA TRP A 56 16.91 8.20 3.36
C TRP A 56 16.46 7.84 1.95
N ASP A 57 17.41 7.44 1.10
CA ASP A 57 17.17 6.93 -0.27
C ASP A 57 17.72 5.51 -0.36
N HIS A 58 16.83 4.52 -0.27
CA HIS A 58 17.20 3.11 -0.21
C HIS A 58 17.86 2.62 -1.52
N ARG A 59 17.66 3.33 -2.63
CA ARG A 59 18.23 2.97 -3.94
C ARG A 59 19.72 3.32 -4.03
N THR A 60 20.14 4.31 -3.24
CA THR A 60 21.55 4.75 -3.20
C THR A 60 22.35 4.06 -2.10
N ASP A 61 21.67 3.43 -1.15
CA ASP A 61 22.27 2.69 -0.04
C ASP A 61 22.10 1.19 -0.28
N GLY A 62 23.05 0.63 -1.06
CA GLY A 62 22.96 -0.69 -1.70
C GLY A 62 22.82 -1.92 -0.78
N ASP A 63 22.89 -1.72 0.54
CA ASP A 63 22.69 -2.75 1.57
C ASP A 63 21.40 -2.53 2.39
N THR A 64 20.56 -1.57 2.01
CA THR A 64 19.35 -1.25 2.78
C THR A 64 18.10 -1.94 2.25
N LEU A 65 17.27 -2.36 3.21
CA LEU A 65 15.99 -3.01 2.96
C LEU A 65 15.00 -2.02 2.31
N HIS A 66 13.96 -2.52 1.65
CA HIS A 66 12.89 -1.67 1.12
C HIS A 66 12.29 -0.78 2.22
N PRO A 67 11.80 0.45 1.93
CA PRO A 67 11.28 1.36 2.96
C PRO A 67 10.10 0.81 3.77
N LEU A 68 9.40 -0.19 3.22
CA LEU A 68 8.28 -0.87 3.85
C LEU A 68 8.68 -2.19 4.53
N TYR A 69 9.96 -2.52 4.55
CA TYR A 69 10.45 -3.71 5.22
C TYR A 69 10.13 -3.67 6.72
N GLY A 70 9.61 -4.78 7.24
CA GLY A 70 9.21 -4.91 8.64
C GLY A 70 7.84 -4.31 8.98
N TYR A 71 7.22 -3.56 8.05
CA TYR A 71 5.84 -3.15 8.21
C TYR A 71 4.88 -4.30 7.87
N LYS A 72 3.81 -4.42 8.65
CA LYS A 72 2.64 -5.18 8.26
C LYS A 72 1.65 -4.24 7.60
N LEU A 73 1.03 -4.70 6.53
CA LEU A 73 0.31 -3.83 5.62
C LEU A 73 -1.12 -4.33 5.46
N LEU A 74 -2.08 -3.43 5.65
CA LEU A 74 -3.51 -3.72 5.59
C LEU A 74 -4.19 -2.81 4.57
N LEU A 75 -5.10 -3.38 3.79
CA LEU A 75 -6.06 -2.66 2.96
C LEU A 75 -7.47 -2.96 3.45
N ARG A 76 -8.22 -1.93 3.80
CA ARG A 76 -9.68 -2.00 3.91
C ARG A 76 -10.27 -1.66 2.55
N ASP A 77 -10.90 -2.64 1.91
CA ASP A 77 -11.59 -2.42 0.65
C ASP A 77 -12.91 -1.66 0.84
N ALA A 78 -13.50 -1.19 -0.26
CA ALA A 78 -14.76 -0.45 -0.25
C ALA A 78 -15.97 -1.27 0.27
N SER A 79 -15.84 -2.60 0.40
CA SER A 79 -16.84 -3.44 1.06
C SER A 79 -16.72 -3.41 2.60
N GLY A 80 -15.65 -2.80 3.10
CA GLY A 80 -15.31 -2.70 4.52
C GLY A 80 -14.51 -3.89 5.04
N ARG A 81 -14.05 -4.81 4.16
CA ARG A 81 -13.27 -5.98 4.55
C ARG A 81 -11.78 -5.69 4.51
N TRP A 82 -11.06 -6.29 5.44
CA TRP A 82 -9.61 -6.20 5.53
C TRP A 82 -8.92 -7.27 4.68
N ASN A 83 -7.87 -6.83 4.02
CA ASN A 83 -6.95 -7.63 3.23
C ASN A 83 -5.53 -7.34 3.73
N ALA A 84 -4.70 -8.36 3.91
CA ALA A 84 -3.27 -8.16 4.09
C ALA A 84 -2.63 -7.89 2.73
N VAL A 85 -1.76 -6.88 2.67
CA VAL A 85 -0.95 -6.58 1.49
C VAL A 85 0.35 -7.35 1.62
N ARG A 86 0.54 -8.38 0.79
CA ARG A 86 1.79 -9.15 0.75
C ARG A 86 2.78 -8.45 -0.17
N THR A 87 4.02 -8.37 0.30
CA THR A 87 5.16 -7.94 -0.52
C THR A 87 6.04 -9.13 -0.89
N ASP A 88 6.77 -9.01 -1.99
CA ASP A 88 7.82 -9.97 -2.36
C ASP A 88 9.10 -9.78 -1.51
N GLU A 89 10.12 -10.58 -1.82
CA GLU A 89 11.43 -10.53 -1.15
C GLU A 89 12.18 -9.20 -1.33
N THR A 90 11.78 -8.39 -2.31
CA THR A 90 12.33 -7.07 -2.58
C THR A 90 11.49 -5.94 -2.00
N GLY A 91 10.39 -6.26 -1.32
CA GLY A 91 9.49 -5.31 -0.66
C GLY A 91 8.44 -4.66 -1.57
N HIS A 92 8.31 -5.11 -2.82
CA HIS A 92 7.28 -4.62 -3.75
C HIS A 92 5.98 -5.41 -3.57
N PHE A 93 4.85 -4.83 -3.96
CA PHE A 93 3.55 -5.50 -3.92
C PHE A 93 3.56 -6.80 -4.73
N ASP A 94 3.02 -7.86 -4.13
CA ASP A 94 2.85 -9.15 -4.78
C ASP A 94 1.37 -9.51 -4.90
N GLN A 95 0.62 -9.53 -3.78
CA GLN A 95 -0.81 -9.84 -3.81
C GLN A 95 -1.57 -9.34 -2.57
N LEU A 96 -2.90 -9.34 -2.68
CA LEU A 96 -3.80 -9.15 -1.54
C LEU A 96 -4.26 -10.51 -1.00
N ILE A 97 -4.20 -10.66 0.31
CA ILE A 97 -4.69 -11.85 1.02
C ILE A 97 -5.94 -11.43 1.80
N PRO A 98 -7.14 -11.93 1.44
CA PRO A 98 -8.34 -11.60 2.17
C PRO A 98 -8.26 -12.16 3.60
N LEU A 99 -8.47 -11.30 4.60
CA LEU A 99 -8.49 -11.71 6.01
C LEU A 99 -9.88 -12.15 6.46
N GLU A 100 -10.90 -11.88 5.64
CA GLU A 100 -12.32 -12.14 5.89
C GLU A 100 -12.88 -11.45 7.14
N GLU A 101 -12.26 -10.34 7.55
CA GLU A 101 -12.65 -9.58 8.75
C GLU A 101 -13.08 -8.15 8.40
N MET A 102 -14.02 -7.61 9.19
CA MET A 102 -14.41 -6.19 9.14
C MET A 102 -13.86 -5.40 10.34
N ASP A 103 -13.55 -6.09 11.43
CA ASP A 103 -12.99 -5.50 12.64
C ASP A 103 -11.48 -5.29 12.48
N TYR A 104 -11.01 -4.06 12.73
CA TYR A 104 -9.60 -3.71 12.62
C TYR A 104 -8.75 -4.45 13.64
N GLU A 105 -9.20 -4.64 14.89
CA GLU A 105 -8.39 -5.28 15.93
C GLU A 105 -8.11 -6.75 15.58
N VAL A 106 -9.11 -7.42 15.01
CA VAL A 106 -8.97 -8.81 14.55
C VAL A 106 -8.10 -8.88 13.29
N ALA A 107 -8.28 -7.96 12.34
CA ALA A 107 -7.44 -7.88 11.15
C ALA A 107 -5.97 -7.57 11.49
N TYR A 108 -5.75 -6.68 12.45
CA TYR A 108 -4.45 -6.35 13.03
C TYR A 108 -3.81 -7.60 13.62
N GLU A 109 -4.52 -8.34 14.47
CA GLU A 109 -3.99 -9.58 15.04
C GLU A 109 -3.61 -10.57 13.94
N LYS A 110 -4.50 -10.79 12.95
CA LYS A 110 -4.24 -11.72 11.84
C LYS A 110 -3.00 -11.34 11.02
N VAL A 111 -2.82 -10.06 10.68
CA VAL A 111 -1.68 -9.63 9.85
C VAL A 111 -0.35 -9.77 10.57
N MET A 112 -0.34 -9.67 11.90
CA MET A 112 0.87 -9.89 12.70
C MET A 112 1.38 -11.33 12.60
N TRP A 113 0.49 -12.30 12.34
CA TRP A 113 0.81 -13.73 12.23
C TRP A 113 0.95 -14.23 10.79
N LEU A 114 0.81 -13.35 9.79
CA LEU A 114 1.05 -13.69 8.39
C LEU A 114 2.55 -13.56 8.06
N ASP A 115 3.10 -14.60 7.45
CA ASP A 115 4.49 -14.64 6.96
C ASP A 115 4.65 -13.86 5.65
#